data_AF-A0A382LSE6-F1
#
_entry.id   AF-A0A382LSE6-F1
#
_cell.length_a   1.000
_cell.length_b   1.000
_cell.length_c   1.000
_cell.angle_alpha   90.00
_cell.angle_beta   90.00
_cell.angle_gamma   90.00
#
_symmetry.space_group_name_H-M   'P 1'
#
loop_
_entity.id
_entity.type
_entity.pdbx_description
1 polymer ?
#
loop_
_entity_poly.entity_id
_entity_poly.type
_entity_poly.pdbx_seq_one_letter_code
_entity_poly.pdbx_strand_id
1 'polypeptide(L)'
;MKKILTLAVVLLAGCAEATSAQEAKAKVTEEVRVIQTYPFSSPNPVPILTEDYRLYPYHRFEGYAHESQRKEWKVVKLENEWIELWILPEVGGKIWGARVKKTGNEFIYRNEVMKFRNIALRGPWTSGGIEFNFGVIGHAPSTASPVDYITRENDDGSVSVIVGAMDLPSRTHWRVEVRLPSDRAYFETRVLWRNPTTQEQAYYNWMTAAAFAQDDLVMTIPGNSYLGHPGERYDWPIDDQGRLLSAYKENAFG
;
A
#
# COMPACT_ATOMS: atom_id res chain seq x y z
N MET A 1 -42.22 35.92 -71.06
CA MET A 1 -41.06 36.14 -70.15
C MET A 1 -41.23 35.23 -68.92
N LYS A 2 -40.56 34.08 -68.87
CA LYS A 2 -40.50 33.21 -67.69
C LYS A 2 -39.05 33.17 -67.24
N LYS A 3 -38.74 33.75 -66.08
CA LYS A 3 -37.41 33.67 -65.45
C LYS A 3 -37.41 32.43 -64.56
N ILE A 4 -36.59 31.44 -64.91
CA ILE A 4 -36.31 30.27 -64.07
C ILE A 4 -35.15 30.68 -63.16
N LEU A 5 -35.40 30.66 -61.84
CA LEU A 5 -34.40 30.95 -60.82
C LEU A 5 -33.86 29.60 -60.32
N THR A 6 -32.64 29.25 -60.71
CA THR A 6 -31.96 28.04 -60.24
C THR A 6 -31.32 28.34 -58.89
N LEU A 7 -31.84 27.74 -57.83
CA LEU A 7 -31.28 27.84 -56.47
C LEU A 7 -30.22 26.74 -56.30
N ALA A 8 -28.95 27.12 -56.27
CA ALA A 8 -27.85 26.21 -55.95
C ALA A 8 -27.72 26.08 -54.43
N VAL A 9 -28.04 24.90 -53.90
CA VAL A 9 -27.80 24.54 -52.49
C VAL A 9 -26.38 24.02 -52.38
N VAL A 10 -25.50 24.81 -51.78
CA VAL A 10 -24.14 24.39 -51.41
C VAL A 10 -24.25 23.65 -50.08
N LEU A 11 -24.12 22.32 -50.10
CA LEU A 11 -23.92 21.51 -48.90
C LEU A 11 -22.48 21.69 -48.42
N LEU A 12 -22.29 22.53 -47.38
CA LEU A 12 -21.08 22.57 -46.59
C LEU A 12 -21.05 21.33 -45.69
N ALA A 13 -20.30 20.31 -46.11
CA ALA A 13 -19.92 19.20 -45.24
C ALA A 13 -18.95 19.74 -44.18
N GLY A 14 -19.48 20.05 -43.00
CA GLY A 14 -18.66 20.36 -41.82
C GLY A 14 -17.90 19.10 -41.40
N CYS A 15 -16.58 19.11 -41.60
CA CYS A 15 -15.69 18.20 -40.89
C CYS A 15 -15.81 18.54 -39.39
N ALA A 16 -16.59 17.77 -38.65
CA ALA A 16 -16.47 17.73 -37.21
C ALA A 16 -15.11 17.10 -36.91
N GLU A 17 -14.11 17.94 -36.61
CA GLU A 17 -12.94 17.48 -35.88
C GLU A 17 -13.45 16.97 -34.54
N ALA A 18 -13.58 15.64 -34.44
CA ALA A 18 -13.65 14.99 -33.15
C ALA A 18 -12.34 15.33 -32.44
N THR A 19 -12.39 16.36 -31.61
CA THR A 19 -11.43 16.54 -30.53
C THR A 19 -11.55 15.27 -29.72
N SER A 20 -10.64 14.31 -29.94
CA SER A 20 -10.51 13.19 -29.02
C SER A 20 -10.19 13.84 -27.69
N ALA A 21 -11.16 13.88 -26.77
CA ALA A 21 -10.88 14.10 -25.37
C ALA A 21 -9.78 13.09 -25.06
N GLN A 22 -8.57 13.58 -24.83
CA GLN A 22 -7.46 12.72 -24.49
C GLN A 22 -7.88 12.04 -23.20
N GLU A 23 -8.28 10.76 -23.29
CA GLU A 23 -8.72 9.99 -22.14
C GLU A 23 -7.69 10.20 -21.03
N ALA A 24 -8.15 10.67 -19.87
CA ALA A 24 -7.27 10.95 -18.76
C ALA A 24 -6.62 9.64 -18.33
N LYS A 25 -5.43 9.34 -18.84
CA LYS A 25 -4.74 8.09 -18.53
C LYS A 25 -4.03 8.25 -17.19
N ALA A 26 -4.23 7.27 -16.31
CA ALA A 26 -3.35 7.10 -15.18
C ALA A 26 -1.96 6.69 -15.71
N LYS A 27 -0.91 7.01 -14.95
CA LYS A 27 0.49 6.80 -15.33
C LYS A 27 1.20 6.00 -14.27
N VAL A 28 2.09 5.12 -14.71
CA VAL A 28 3.03 4.39 -13.85
C VAL A 28 4.46 4.75 -14.27
N THR A 29 5.29 5.10 -13.30
CA THR A 29 6.70 5.44 -13.55
C THR A 29 7.59 4.84 -12.48
N GLU A 30 8.79 4.41 -12.87
CA GLU A 30 9.84 4.03 -11.92
C GLU A 30 10.82 5.17 -11.72
N GLU A 31 11.19 5.43 -10.47
CA GLU A 31 12.17 6.44 -10.13
C GLU A 31 13.06 5.96 -8.98
N VAL A 32 14.25 6.55 -8.88
CA VAL A 32 15.13 6.37 -7.73
C VAL A 32 14.97 7.58 -6.82
N ARG A 33 14.66 7.35 -5.54
CA ARG A 33 14.59 8.40 -4.53
C ARG A 33 15.67 8.20 -3.48
N VAL A 34 16.36 9.28 -3.15
CA VAL A 34 17.29 9.31 -2.01
C VAL A 34 16.49 9.59 -0.75
N ILE A 35 16.44 8.63 0.17
CA ILE A 35 15.70 8.74 1.43
C ILE A 35 16.67 8.58 2.60
N GLN A 36 16.53 9.44 3.60
CA GLN A 36 17.30 9.31 4.83
C GLN A 36 16.92 8.01 5.52
N THR A 37 17.89 7.13 5.73
CA THR A 37 17.65 5.74 6.12
C THR A 37 18.48 5.39 7.34
N TYR A 38 17.85 4.82 8.36
CA TYR A 38 18.54 4.15 9.47
C TYR A 38 18.53 2.65 9.17
N PRO A 39 19.61 2.09 8.61
CA PRO A 39 19.63 0.71 8.14
C PRO A 39 19.56 -0.30 9.29
N PHE A 40 19.25 -1.53 8.93
CA PHE A 40 19.43 -2.70 9.77
C PHE A 40 20.60 -3.55 9.24
N SER A 41 21.16 -4.40 10.08
CA SER A 41 22.33 -5.23 9.76
C SER A 41 22.34 -6.50 10.62
N SER A 42 23.46 -7.21 10.58
CA SER A 42 23.74 -8.35 11.47
C SER A 42 22.66 -9.44 11.37
N PRO A 43 22.49 -10.06 10.19
CA PRO A 43 21.66 -11.26 10.08
C PRO A 43 22.27 -12.35 10.96
N ASN A 44 21.47 -12.94 11.84
CA ASN A 44 21.91 -14.05 12.67
C ASN A 44 22.24 -15.25 11.76
N PRO A 45 23.45 -15.84 11.85
CA PRO A 45 23.82 -16.99 11.01
C PRO A 45 23.02 -18.25 11.35
N VAL A 46 22.39 -18.30 12.53
CA VAL A 46 21.52 -19.39 12.97
C VAL A 46 20.08 -19.07 12.55
N PRO A 47 19.37 -20.01 11.90
CA PRO A 47 17.96 -19.84 11.61
C PRO A 47 17.15 -19.62 12.89
N ILE A 48 16.07 -18.85 12.80
CA ILE A 48 15.17 -18.50 13.93
C ILE A 48 14.42 -19.71 14.52
N LEU A 49 14.68 -20.92 14.02
CA LEU A 49 14.00 -22.18 14.38
C LEU A 49 13.87 -22.40 15.90
N THR A 50 14.90 -22.07 16.68
CA THR A 50 14.90 -22.27 18.14
C THR A 50 14.10 -21.20 18.90
N GLU A 51 13.82 -20.05 18.28
CA GLU A 51 13.02 -18.97 18.85
C GLU A 51 11.57 -19.03 18.36
N ASP A 52 11.37 -19.26 17.06
CA ASP A 52 10.07 -19.42 16.42
C ASP A 52 10.16 -20.40 15.24
N TYR A 53 9.74 -21.64 15.47
CA TYR A 53 9.77 -22.70 14.48
C TYR A 53 8.88 -22.42 13.25
N ARG A 54 7.87 -21.56 13.39
CA ARG A 54 6.94 -21.21 12.30
C ARG A 54 7.63 -20.38 11.21
N LEU A 55 8.81 -19.82 11.50
CA LEU A 55 9.54 -18.92 10.62
C LEU A 55 10.76 -19.57 9.96
N TYR A 56 11.05 -20.84 10.22
CA TYR A 56 12.09 -21.56 9.47
C TYR A 56 11.77 -21.53 7.96
N PRO A 57 12.73 -21.23 7.05
CA PRO A 57 14.18 -21.18 7.26
C PRO A 57 14.76 -19.77 7.45
N TYR A 58 13.95 -18.79 7.85
CA TYR A 58 14.45 -17.42 8.01
C TYR A 58 15.45 -17.30 9.17
N HIS A 59 16.24 -16.23 9.10
CA HIS A 59 17.01 -15.69 10.21
C HIS A 59 16.43 -14.35 10.65
N ARG A 60 16.83 -13.92 11.83
CA ARG A 60 16.52 -12.63 12.44
C ARG A 60 17.64 -11.62 12.19
N PHE A 61 17.31 -10.33 12.13
CA PHE A 61 18.31 -9.26 12.13
C PHE A 61 18.42 -8.60 13.50
N GLU A 62 19.65 -8.39 13.94
CA GLU A 62 19.95 -7.91 15.30
C GLU A 62 20.53 -6.50 15.34
N GLY A 63 21.08 -6.02 14.22
CA GLY A 63 21.68 -4.69 14.13
C GLY A 63 20.68 -3.64 13.65
N TYR A 64 20.62 -2.50 14.35
CA TYR A 64 19.81 -1.34 13.95
C TYR A 64 20.60 -0.05 14.18
N ALA A 65 20.77 0.74 13.11
CA ALA A 65 21.57 1.95 13.18
C ALA A 65 20.89 3.06 14.01
N HIS A 66 21.72 3.75 14.79
CA HIS A 66 21.36 4.96 15.54
C HIS A 66 21.49 6.22 14.69
N GLU A 67 22.46 6.23 13.78
CA GLU A 67 22.67 7.30 12.80
C GLU A 67 22.04 6.91 11.46
N SER A 68 21.74 7.92 10.66
CA SER A 68 21.14 7.72 9.35
C SER A 68 22.09 8.07 8.22
N GLN A 69 21.86 7.43 7.09
CA GLN A 69 22.61 7.64 5.86
C GLN A 69 21.65 7.90 4.70
N ARG A 70 22.11 8.66 3.72
CA ARG A 70 21.40 8.82 2.45
C ARG A 70 21.48 7.52 1.68
N LYS A 71 20.33 6.92 1.36
CA LYS A 71 20.25 5.69 0.58
C LYS A 71 19.30 5.88 -0.60
N GLU A 72 19.70 5.39 -1.75
CA GLU A 72 18.86 5.29 -2.94
C GLU A 72 17.88 4.11 -2.78
N TRP A 73 16.62 4.38 -3.08
CA TRP A 73 15.54 3.40 -3.07
C TRP A 73 14.79 3.47 -4.39
N LYS A 74 14.48 2.31 -4.96
CA LYS A 74 13.55 2.20 -6.08
C LYS A 74 12.13 2.47 -5.60
N VAL A 75 11.46 3.40 -6.28
CA VAL A 75 10.07 3.77 -6.04
C VAL A 75 9.29 3.62 -7.33
N VAL A 76 8.16 2.90 -7.25
CA VAL A 76 7.19 2.89 -8.35
C VAL A 76 6.07 3.86 -8.00
N LYS A 77 5.87 4.86 -8.85
CA LYS A 77 4.83 5.88 -8.68
C LYS A 77 3.66 5.56 -9.60
N LEU A 78 2.44 5.60 -9.04
CA LEU A 78 1.19 5.62 -9.79
C LEU A 78 0.55 6.99 -9.62
N GLU A 79 0.03 7.60 -10.68
CA GLU A 79 -0.71 8.86 -10.59
C GLU A 79 -1.81 9.02 -11.64
N ASN A 80 -2.84 9.78 -11.31
CA ASN A 80 -3.85 10.26 -12.25
C ASN A 80 -4.07 11.78 -12.01
N GLU A 81 -5.23 12.32 -12.41
CA GLU A 81 -5.54 13.73 -12.18
C GLU A 81 -5.67 14.08 -10.69
N TRP A 82 -6.22 13.17 -9.87
CA TRP A 82 -6.61 13.48 -8.49
C TRP A 82 -5.59 13.06 -7.45
N ILE A 83 -4.98 11.88 -7.60
CA ILE A 83 -4.13 11.27 -6.59
C ILE A 83 -2.83 10.74 -7.17
N GLU A 84 -1.85 10.59 -6.29
CA GLU A 84 -0.64 9.84 -6.56
C GLU A 84 -0.26 8.99 -5.35
N LEU A 85 0.40 7.87 -5.60
CA LEU A 85 0.86 6.93 -4.59
C LEU A 85 2.21 6.34 -4.99
N TRP A 86 2.96 5.93 -3.98
CA TRP A 86 4.32 5.41 -4.13
C TRP A 86 4.42 4.03 -3.52
N ILE A 87 5.08 3.13 -4.23
CA ILE A 87 5.31 1.74 -3.83
C ILE A 87 6.82 1.53 -3.68
N LEU A 88 7.23 0.78 -2.65
CA LEU A 88 8.62 0.40 -2.39
C LEU A 88 8.82 -1.10 -2.61
N PRO A 89 9.17 -1.55 -3.83
CA PRO A 89 9.45 -2.97 -4.10
C PRO A 89 10.58 -3.54 -3.23
N GLU A 90 11.55 -2.70 -2.85
CA GLU A 90 12.68 -3.13 -2.01
C GLU A 90 12.33 -3.27 -0.51
N VAL A 91 11.10 -2.92 -0.13
CA VAL A 91 10.63 -2.90 1.27
C VAL A 91 9.26 -3.59 1.36
N GLY A 92 9.26 -4.90 1.10
CA GLY A 92 8.06 -5.73 1.16
C GLY A 92 7.02 -5.42 0.09
N GLY A 93 7.33 -4.55 -0.88
CA GLY A 93 6.37 -4.07 -1.87
C GLY A 93 5.31 -3.13 -1.28
N LYS A 94 5.54 -2.60 -0.07
CA LYS A 94 4.55 -1.78 0.64
C LYS A 94 4.18 -0.55 -0.18
N ILE A 95 2.92 -0.11 -0.04
CA ILE A 95 2.55 1.25 -0.44
C ILE A 95 3.21 2.17 0.59
N TRP A 96 4.14 3.00 0.16
CA TRP A 96 4.89 3.91 1.03
C TRP A 96 4.04 5.10 1.48
N GLY A 97 3.15 5.58 0.60
CA GLY A 97 2.26 6.70 0.88
C GLY A 97 1.36 7.02 -0.31
N ALA A 98 0.36 7.87 -0.07
CA ALA A 98 -0.56 8.35 -1.09
C ALA A 98 -1.10 9.73 -0.70
N ARG A 99 -1.28 10.62 -1.69
CA ARG A 99 -1.80 11.96 -1.47
C ARG A 99 -2.77 12.43 -2.54
N VAL A 100 -3.60 13.40 -2.17
CA VAL A 100 -4.44 14.16 -3.10
C VAL A 100 -3.60 15.27 -3.74
N LYS A 101 -3.51 15.29 -5.06
CA LYS A 101 -2.65 16.24 -5.80
C LYS A 101 -3.09 17.69 -5.64
N LYS A 102 -4.41 17.95 -5.63
CA LYS A 102 -4.96 19.31 -5.51
C LYS A 102 -4.62 19.99 -4.17
N THR A 103 -4.65 19.24 -3.07
CA THR A 103 -4.44 19.79 -1.73
C THR A 103 -3.05 19.51 -1.18
N GLY A 104 -2.35 18.51 -1.73
CA GLY A 104 -1.09 17.99 -1.17
C GLY A 104 -1.28 17.05 0.02
N ASN A 105 -2.49 16.93 0.57
CA ASN A 105 -2.76 16.16 1.78
C ASN A 105 -2.54 14.66 1.55
N GLU A 106 -1.76 14.05 2.45
CA GLU A 106 -1.56 12.61 2.50
C GLU A 106 -2.77 11.94 3.17
N PHE A 107 -3.33 10.93 2.50
CA PHE A 107 -4.40 10.09 3.07
C PHE A 107 -3.91 8.70 3.44
N ILE A 108 -2.68 8.35 3.04
CA ILE A 108 -1.90 7.25 3.60
C ILE A 108 -0.63 7.87 4.18
N TYR A 109 -0.42 7.75 5.50
CA TYR A 109 0.70 8.37 6.19
C TYR A 109 2.03 7.91 5.60
N ARG A 110 2.87 8.83 5.15
CA ARG A 110 4.21 8.49 4.64
C ARG A 110 5.25 9.00 5.61
N ASN A 111 6.10 8.12 6.12
CA ASN A 111 7.28 8.56 6.86
C ASN A 111 8.36 9.03 5.87
N GLU A 112 8.86 10.25 6.05
CA GLU A 112 9.92 10.86 5.23
C GLU A 112 11.29 10.20 5.43
N VAL A 113 11.41 9.33 6.44
CA VAL A 113 12.61 8.59 6.80
C VAL A 113 12.33 7.09 6.79
N MET A 114 13.30 6.32 6.29
CA MET A 114 13.30 4.85 6.39
C MET A 114 14.05 4.40 7.64
N LYS A 115 13.37 4.45 8.79
CA LYS A 115 13.95 4.04 10.08
C LYS A 115 13.54 2.61 10.43
N PHE A 116 14.39 1.63 10.13
CA PHE A 116 14.09 0.24 10.43
C PHE A 116 14.22 -0.05 11.92
N ARG A 117 13.21 -0.68 12.52
CA ARG A 117 13.21 -1.10 13.93
C ARG A 117 12.71 -2.53 14.08
N ASN A 118 13.01 -3.12 15.23
CA ASN A 118 12.74 -4.51 15.56
C ASN A 118 11.25 -4.75 15.89
N ILE A 119 10.41 -4.90 14.87
CA ILE A 119 8.95 -5.09 14.99
C ILE A 119 8.46 -6.24 14.09
N ALA A 120 8.99 -6.42 12.88
CA ALA A 120 8.58 -7.50 11.99
C ALA A 120 9.00 -8.88 12.50
N LEU A 121 8.43 -9.95 11.95
CA LEU A 121 8.77 -11.34 12.33
C LEU A 121 10.27 -11.67 12.18
N ARG A 122 10.98 -11.02 11.24
CA ARG A 122 12.44 -11.10 11.11
C ARG A 122 13.21 -9.97 11.78
N GLY A 123 12.50 -9.03 12.42
CA GLY A 123 13.02 -7.83 13.05
C GLY A 123 12.69 -6.57 12.26
N PRO A 124 13.36 -6.26 11.13
CA PRO A 124 13.28 -4.94 10.52
C PRO A 124 11.90 -4.58 9.97
N TRP A 125 11.39 -3.43 10.37
CA TRP A 125 10.11 -2.85 9.96
C TRP A 125 10.19 -1.32 9.92
N THR A 126 9.43 -0.67 9.04
CA THR A 126 9.31 0.80 9.01
C THR A 126 7.87 1.28 9.15
N SER A 127 7.67 2.37 9.88
CA SER A 127 6.37 3.03 10.04
C SER A 127 5.89 3.69 8.75
N GLY A 128 4.58 3.92 8.66
CA GLY A 128 3.96 4.58 7.52
C GLY A 128 3.58 3.59 6.43
N GLY A 129 2.72 4.04 5.51
CA GLY A 129 2.29 3.30 4.36
C GLY A 129 1.19 2.28 4.63
N ILE A 130 1.08 1.32 3.73
CA ILE A 130 0.31 0.09 3.88
C ILE A 130 1.26 -1.08 3.70
N GLU A 131 1.49 -1.83 4.77
CA GLU A 131 2.24 -3.08 4.77
C GLU A 131 1.33 -4.25 4.40
N PHE A 132 1.88 -5.20 3.65
CA PHE A 132 1.19 -6.41 3.20
C PHE A 132 1.69 -7.62 4.00
N ASN A 133 0.79 -8.24 4.78
CA ASN A 133 1.13 -9.36 5.65
C ASN A 133 0.46 -10.65 5.18
N PHE A 134 1.26 -11.72 5.03
CA PHE A 134 0.80 -13.00 4.50
C PHE A 134 1.44 -14.19 5.21
N GLY A 135 0.73 -15.32 5.23
CA GLY A 135 1.25 -16.62 5.68
C GLY A 135 1.18 -16.78 7.19
N VAL A 136 2.20 -16.31 7.91
CA VAL A 136 2.30 -16.42 9.37
C VAL A 136 1.70 -15.17 10.03
N ILE A 137 0.95 -15.35 11.12
CA ILE A 137 0.35 -14.24 11.88
C ILE A 137 1.43 -13.25 12.35
N GLY A 138 1.23 -11.97 12.03
CA GLY A 138 2.11 -10.87 12.40
C GLY A 138 2.61 -10.06 11.21
N HIS A 139 3.58 -9.19 11.49
CA HIS A 139 4.27 -8.38 10.49
C HIS A 139 5.21 -9.24 9.64
N ALA A 140 4.94 -9.37 8.34
CA ALA A 140 5.50 -10.41 7.49
C ALA A 140 7.05 -10.50 7.51
N PRO A 141 7.62 -11.70 7.30
CA PRO A 141 9.07 -11.85 7.14
C PRO A 141 9.65 -11.05 5.95
N SER A 142 8.84 -10.80 4.92
CA SER A 142 9.22 -10.03 3.74
C SER A 142 9.15 -8.51 3.93
N THR A 143 8.62 -7.98 5.06
CA THR A 143 8.33 -6.55 5.23
C THR A 143 9.47 -5.61 4.87
N ALA A 144 10.71 -5.97 5.20
CA ALA A 144 11.90 -5.17 4.91
C ALA A 144 12.80 -5.76 3.81
N SER A 145 12.31 -6.77 3.09
CA SER A 145 13.05 -7.44 2.03
C SER A 145 12.52 -7.02 0.65
N PRO A 146 13.38 -7.02 -0.38
CA PRO A 146 12.91 -6.87 -1.75
C PRO A 146 11.91 -7.97 -2.13
N VAL A 147 10.92 -7.59 -2.92
CA VAL A 147 9.93 -8.49 -3.52
C VAL A 147 9.93 -8.32 -5.04
N ASP A 148 9.43 -9.33 -5.75
CA ASP A 148 9.23 -9.22 -7.18
C ASP A 148 8.11 -8.21 -7.46
N TYR A 149 8.22 -7.49 -8.57
CA TYR A 149 7.14 -6.64 -9.04
C TYR A 149 7.12 -6.53 -10.56
N ILE A 150 5.93 -6.21 -11.09
CA ILE A 150 5.71 -5.81 -12.47
C ILE A 150 4.76 -4.61 -12.51
N THR A 151 4.86 -3.80 -13.56
CA THR A 151 3.93 -2.71 -13.83
C THR A 151 3.08 -3.05 -15.06
N ARG A 152 1.88 -2.48 -15.14
CA ARG A 152 0.94 -2.71 -16.25
C ARG A 152 0.12 -1.46 -16.53
N GLU A 153 0.01 -1.10 -17.79
CA GLU A 153 -1.06 -0.24 -18.29
C GLU A 153 -2.21 -1.14 -18.74
N ASN A 154 -3.43 -0.84 -18.30
CA ASN A 154 -4.61 -1.65 -18.59
C ASN A 154 -5.43 -1.02 -19.72
N ASP A 155 -6.22 -1.84 -20.41
CA ASP A 155 -7.05 -1.41 -21.56
C ASP A 155 -8.10 -0.34 -21.18
N ASP A 156 -8.50 -0.27 -19.91
CA ASP A 156 -9.44 0.72 -19.37
C ASP A 156 -8.77 2.05 -18.95
N GLY A 157 -7.48 2.22 -19.26
CA GLY A 157 -6.70 3.41 -18.92
C GLY A 157 -6.21 3.48 -17.47
N SER A 158 -6.56 2.49 -16.64
CA SER A 158 -5.96 2.33 -15.31
C SER A 158 -4.53 1.81 -15.41
N VAL A 159 -3.77 1.97 -14.32
CA VAL A 159 -2.42 1.41 -14.20
C VAL A 159 -2.31 0.57 -12.95
N SER A 160 -1.43 -0.43 -12.98
CA SER A 160 -1.22 -1.36 -11.88
C SER A 160 0.26 -1.55 -11.58
N VAL A 161 0.59 -1.73 -10.30
CA VAL A 161 1.81 -2.38 -9.85
C VAL A 161 1.41 -3.67 -9.16
N ILE A 162 1.94 -4.80 -9.61
CA ILE A 162 1.73 -6.09 -8.97
C ILE A 162 3.02 -6.44 -8.25
N VAL A 163 2.98 -6.51 -6.92
CA VAL A 163 4.11 -6.93 -6.09
C VAL A 163 3.87 -8.33 -5.54
N GLY A 164 4.92 -9.06 -5.20
CA GLY A 164 4.83 -10.15 -4.25
C GLY A 164 6.02 -11.08 -4.17
N ALA A 165 5.90 -12.07 -3.31
CA ALA A 165 6.98 -12.98 -2.97
C ALA A 165 6.43 -14.38 -2.67
N MET A 166 7.35 -15.31 -2.40
CA MET A 166 7.04 -16.58 -1.76
C MET A 166 7.27 -16.45 -0.26
N ASP A 167 6.31 -16.89 0.55
CA ASP A 167 6.50 -17.13 1.97
C ASP A 167 7.29 -18.43 2.14
N LEU A 168 8.54 -18.34 2.65
CA LEU A 168 9.43 -19.51 2.68
C LEU A 168 8.95 -20.64 3.62
N PRO A 169 8.41 -20.37 4.83
CA PRO A 169 7.94 -21.41 5.73
C PRO A 169 6.83 -22.26 5.14
N SER A 170 5.83 -21.63 4.53
CA SER A 170 4.68 -22.35 3.92
C SER A 170 4.89 -22.73 2.45
N ARG A 171 5.91 -22.16 1.78
CA ARG A 171 6.11 -22.22 0.32
C ARG A 171 4.91 -21.72 -0.48
N THR A 172 4.10 -20.86 0.12
CA THR A 172 2.94 -20.26 -0.54
C THR A 172 3.34 -18.95 -1.21
N HIS A 173 2.59 -18.56 -2.23
CA HIS A 173 2.87 -17.37 -3.02
C HIS A 173 1.79 -16.35 -2.77
N TRP A 174 2.18 -15.12 -2.47
CA TRP A 174 1.26 -14.00 -2.36
C TRP A 174 1.56 -12.95 -3.43
N ARG A 175 0.53 -12.29 -3.93
CA ARG A 175 0.61 -11.15 -4.85
C ARG A 175 -0.41 -10.10 -4.43
N VAL A 176 -0.03 -8.84 -4.55
CA VAL A 176 -0.93 -7.70 -4.37
C VAL A 176 -0.84 -6.84 -5.61
N GLU A 177 -1.94 -6.74 -6.35
CA GLU A 177 -2.11 -5.71 -7.38
C GLU A 177 -2.57 -4.42 -6.70
N VAL A 178 -1.78 -3.37 -6.81
CA VAL A 178 -2.15 -2.00 -6.49
C VAL A 178 -2.58 -1.34 -7.80
N ARG A 179 -3.88 -1.13 -7.97
CA ARG A 179 -4.47 -0.58 -9.21
C ARG A 179 -5.01 0.83 -8.98
N LEU A 180 -4.64 1.75 -9.86
CA LEU A 180 -5.12 3.12 -9.90
C LEU A 180 -6.00 3.35 -11.14
N PRO A 181 -7.32 3.53 -10.98
CA PRO A 181 -8.21 3.94 -12.08
C PRO A 181 -7.80 5.26 -12.73
N SER A 182 -8.09 5.40 -14.01
CA SER A 182 -7.93 6.63 -14.81
C SER A 182 -8.85 7.77 -14.37
N ASP A 183 -10.04 7.45 -13.84
CA ASP A 183 -11.17 8.35 -13.64
C ASP A 183 -11.59 8.55 -12.14
N ARG A 184 -10.84 7.99 -11.18
CA ARG A 184 -11.21 8.00 -9.74
C ARG A 184 -10.09 8.43 -8.79
N ALA A 185 -10.49 9.05 -7.69
CA ALA A 185 -9.62 9.45 -6.58
C ALA A 185 -9.51 8.38 -5.47
N TYR A 186 -9.43 7.11 -5.86
CA TYR A 186 -9.12 5.99 -4.97
C TYR A 186 -8.19 5.00 -5.69
N PHE A 187 -7.54 4.12 -4.94
CA PHE A 187 -6.83 2.97 -5.52
C PHE A 187 -7.37 1.67 -4.90
N GLU A 188 -7.14 0.57 -5.59
CA GLU A 188 -7.58 -0.76 -5.19
C GLU A 188 -6.36 -1.62 -4.83
N THR A 189 -6.50 -2.47 -3.81
CA THR A 189 -5.57 -3.57 -3.56
C THR A 189 -6.28 -4.89 -3.83
N ARG A 190 -5.81 -5.66 -4.80
CA ARG A 190 -6.36 -6.99 -5.13
C ARG A 190 -5.35 -8.06 -4.76
N VAL A 191 -5.77 -8.99 -3.92
CA VAL A 191 -4.88 -9.99 -3.32
C VAL A 191 -5.07 -11.34 -4.00
N LEU A 192 -3.96 -11.98 -4.34
CA LEU A 192 -3.92 -13.39 -4.72
C LEU A 192 -2.99 -14.12 -3.75
N TRP A 193 -3.49 -15.17 -3.12
CA TRP A 193 -2.66 -16.12 -2.38
C TRP A 193 -2.84 -17.51 -2.99
N ARG A 194 -1.73 -18.21 -3.21
CA ARG A 194 -1.71 -19.52 -3.85
C ARG A 194 -0.83 -20.46 -3.04
N ASN A 195 -1.40 -21.60 -2.65
CA ASN A 195 -0.65 -22.75 -2.17
C ASN A 195 -0.37 -23.70 -3.35
N PRO A 196 0.87 -23.80 -3.85
CA PRO A 196 1.22 -24.73 -4.91
C PRO A 196 1.56 -26.14 -4.39
N THR A 197 1.55 -26.35 -3.07
CA THR A 197 1.94 -27.61 -2.44
C THR A 197 0.75 -28.56 -2.28
N THR A 198 1.02 -29.83 -1.98
CA THR A 198 0.00 -30.84 -1.67
C THR A 198 -0.45 -30.82 -0.21
N GLN A 199 0.21 -30.02 0.64
CA GLN A 199 -0.08 -29.95 2.07
C GLN A 199 -0.94 -28.71 2.36
N GLU A 200 -1.86 -28.84 3.30
CA GLU A 200 -2.59 -27.69 3.82
C GLU A 200 -1.60 -26.71 4.48
N GLN A 201 -1.87 -25.41 4.30
CA GLN A 201 -1.06 -24.33 4.85
C GLN A 201 -1.97 -23.34 5.56
N ALA A 202 -1.51 -22.83 6.70
CA ALA A 202 -2.20 -21.76 7.40
C ALA A 202 -2.27 -20.52 6.49
N TYR A 203 -3.42 -19.86 6.50
CA TYR A 203 -3.64 -18.61 5.79
C TYR A 203 -3.83 -17.48 6.79
N TYR A 204 -2.94 -16.50 6.72
CA TYR A 204 -3.09 -15.20 7.34
C TYR A 204 -2.96 -14.13 6.27
N ASN A 205 -3.80 -13.11 6.34
CA ASN A 205 -3.70 -11.91 5.51
C ASN A 205 -4.14 -10.69 6.31
N TRP A 206 -3.28 -9.67 6.36
CA TRP A 206 -3.59 -8.38 6.97
C TRP A 206 -2.91 -7.25 6.20
N MET A 207 -3.66 -6.17 5.96
CA MET A 207 -3.14 -4.94 5.38
C MET A 207 -3.01 -3.89 6.49
N THR A 208 -1.77 -3.61 6.90
CA THR A 208 -1.51 -2.68 8.00
C THR A 208 -1.30 -1.29 7.44
N ALA A 209 -2.37 -0.49 7.41
CA ALA A 209 -2.33 0.91 6.99
C ALA A 209 -2.01 1.82 8.19
N ALA A 210 -1.14 2.81 7.97
CA ALA A 210 -0.83 3.83 8.95
C ALA A 210 -1.56 5.15 8.63
N ALA A 211 -2.02 5.82 9.68
CA ALA A 211 -2.63 7.14 9.62
C ALA A 211 -1.93 8.10 10.59
N PHE A 212 -2.07 9.41 10.36
CA PHE A 212 -1.62 10.41 11.32
C PHE A 212 -2.48 10.34 12.58
N ALA A 213 -1.82 10.30 13.73
CA ALA A 213 -2.47 10.41 15.03
C ALA A 213 -2.32 11.85 15.53
N GLN A 214 -3.39 12.63 15.41
CA GLN A 214 -3.50 14.01 15.90
C GLN A 214 -4.72 14.14 16.79
N ASP A 215 -4.78 15.18 17.62
CA ASP A 215 -5.87 15.40 18.59
C ASP A 215 -7.27 15.41 17.97
N ASP A 216 -7.38 15.77 16.68
CA ASP A 216 -8.64 15.81 15.91
C ASP A 216 -8.93 14.52 15.12
N LEU A 217 -8.08 13.48 15.21
CA LEU A 217 -8.30 12.20 14.56
C LEU A 217 -9.55 11.52 15.13
N VAL A 218 -10.47 11.11 14.24
CA VAL A 218 -11.62 10.29 14.57
C VAL A 218 -11.57 8.96 13.80
N MET A 219 -11.52 7.85 14.53
CA MET A 219 -11.59 6.50 13.99
C MET A 219 -13.05 6.03 13.91
N THR A 220 -13.54 5.79 12.69
CA THR A 220 -14.90 5.27 12.48
C THR A 220 -14.84 3.82 12.02
N ILE A 221 -15.32 2.91 12.87
CA ILE A 221 -15.44 1.47 12.59
C ILE A 221 -16.87 1.04 12.91
N PRO A 222 -17.53 0.24 12.04
CA PRO A 222 -18.86 -0.28 12.33
C PRO A 222 -18.83 -1.25 13.52
N GLY A 223 -19.91 -1.28 14.29
CA GLY A 223 -20.07 -2.19 15.43
C GLY A 223 -20.29 -1.44 16.74
N ASN A 224 -20.49 -2.21 17.81
CA ASN A 224 -20.74 -1.71 19.16
C ASN A 224 -19.84 -2.37 20.23
N SER A 225 -18.80 -3.08 19.80
CA SER A 225 -17.84 -3.75 20.70
C SER A 225 -16.49 -3.93 20.02
N TYR A 226 -15.42 -4.06 20.81
CA TYR A 226 -14.10 -4.48 20.34
C TYR A 226 -13.50 -5.56 21.25
N LEU A 227 -12.48 -6.26 20.74
CA LEU A 227 -11.72 -7.24 21.51
C LEU A 227 -10.35 -6.67 21.85
N GLY A 228 -9.93 -6.80 23.10
CA GLY A 228 -8.54 -6.58 23.50
C GLY A 228 -7.61 -7.63 22.89
N HIS A 229 -6.31 -7.38 22.91
CA HIS A 229 -5.31 -8.32 22.39
C HIS A 229 -5.40 -9.74 23.02
N PRO A 230 -5.70 -9.90 24.32
CA PRO A 230 -5.93 -11.22 24.93
C PRO A 230 -7.32 -11.82 24.66
N GLY A 231 -8.23 -11.07 24.03
CA GLY A 231 -9.56 -11.54 23.63
C GLY A 231 -10.72 -11.10 24.52
N GLU A 232 -10.49 -10.25 25.53
CA GLU A 232 -11.57 -9.68 26.35
C GLU A 232 -12.43 -8.74 25.51
N ARG A 233 -13.75 -8.78 25.75
CA ARG A 233 -14.71 -7.90 25.08
C ARG A 233 -14.84 -6.58 25.84
N TYR A 234 -14.85 -5.48 25.08
CA TYR A 234 -15.13 -4.12 25.55
C TYR A 234 -16.22 -3.47 24.69
N ASP A 235 -16.86 -2.43 25.21
CA ASP A 235 -17.88 -1.68 24.48
C ASP A 235 -17.25 -0.65 23.52
N TRP A 236 -17.98 -0.33 22.44
CA TRP A 236 -17.56 0.63 21.42
C TRP A 236 -18.78 1.43 20.92
N PRO A 237 -18.64 2.72 20.55
CA PRO A 237 -17.44 3.55 20.65
C PRO A 237 -17.28 4.24 22.00
N ILE A 238 -18.16 3.98 22.97
CA ILE A 238 -18.11 4.58 24.31
C ILE A 238 -17.78 3.48 25.31
N ASP A 239 -16.81 3.74 26.20
CA ASP A 239 -16.45 2.81 27.27
C ASP A 239 -17.28 3.00 28.55
N ASP A 240 -16.99 2.17 29.56
CA ASP A 240 -17.66 2.18 30.86
C ASP A 240 -17.38 3.44 31.70
N GLN A 241 -16.39 4.25 31.33
CA GLN A 241 -16.15 5.57 31.92
C GLN A 241 -16.81 6.72 31.13
N GLY A 242 -17.51 6.41 30.04
CA GLY A 242 -18.19 7.40 29.20
C GLY A 242 -17.28 8.13 28.22
N ARG A 243 -16.06 7.64 27.95
CA ARG A 243 -15.11 8.23 26.99
C ARG A 243 -15.45 7.79 25.57
N LEU A 244 -15.33 8.68 24.61
CA LEU A 244 -15.54 8.38 23.19
C LEU A 244 -14.24 7.85 22.54
N LEU A 245 -14.08 6.53 22.54
CA LEU A 245 -12.89 5.82 22.01
C LEU A 245 -12.62 6.06 20.52
N SER A 246 -13.64 6.47 19.75
CA SER A 246 -13.44 6.87 18.36
C SER A 246 -12.66 8.18 18.22
N ALA A 247 -12.68 9.07 19.21
CA ALA A 247 -11.90 10.31 19.18
C ALA A 247 -10.51 10.08 19.77
N TYR A 248 -9.44 10.31 19.00
CA TYR A 248 -8.07 10.04 19.43
C TYR A 248 -7.72 10.76 20.74
N LYS A 249 -8.13 12.03 20.91
CA LYS A 249 -7.91 12.79 22.13
C LYS A 249 -8.51 12.17 23.39
N GLU A 250 -9.64 11.48 23.27
CA GLU A 250 -10.29 10.79 24.40
C GLU A 250 -9.75 9.37 24.60
N ASN A 251 -9.09 8.81 23.59
CA ASN A 251 -8.47 7.48 23.61
C ASN A 251 -6.94 7.50 23.80
N ALA A 252 -6.31 8.67 23.87
CA ALA A 252 -4.88 8.85 24.09
C ALA A 252 -4.51 8.80 25.59
N PHE A 253 -5.08 7.84 26.32
CA PHE A 253 -4.76 7.61 27.73
C PHE A 253 -3.70 6.50 27.85
N GLY A 254 -2.47 6.88 28.21
CA GLY A 254 -1.32 5.99 28.35
C GLY A 254 -0.08 6.74 28.78
#